data_AF-A0A7S4HJN0-F1
#
_entry.id   AF-A0A7S4HJN0-F1
#
_cell.length_a   1.000
_cell.length_b   1.000
_cell.length_c   1.000
_cell.angle_alpha   90.00
_cell.angle_beta   90.00
_cell.angle_gamma   90.00
#
_symmetry.space_group_name_H-M   'P 1'
#
loop_
_entity.id
_entity.type
_entity.pdbx_description
1 polymer ?
#
loop_
_entity_poly.entity_id
_entity_poly.type
_entity_poly.pdbx_seq_one_letter_code
_entity_poly.pdbx_strand_id
1 'polypeptide(L)'
;PDGSPLWLIHIGRGTFGDSTCHDVAVDSTGNVFVVGDFVDNIVLADDADAITTSVSGAINVFVAKYSPEGELLFSKHLGDDEGWFHFGNAITVDFFDNVLITGETDGF
;
A
#
# COMPACT_ATOMS: atom_id res chain seq x y z
N PRO A 1 15.56 15.78 -16.78
CA PRO A 1 14.87 14.50 -17.07
C PRO A 1 14.03 14.65 -18.35
N ASP A 2 14.11 13.69 -19.26
CA ASP A 2 13.36 13.66 -20.54
C ASP A 2 11.89 13.25 -20.35
N GLY A 3 11.51 12.84 -19.13
CA GLY A 3 10.15 12.44 -18.78
C GLY A 3 9.85 10.97 -19.07
N SER A 4 10.86 10.19 -19.51
CA SER A 4 10.72 8.76 -19.72
C SER A 4 10.55 8.04 -18.36
N PRO A 5 9.52 7.19 -18.18
CA PRO A 5 9.36 6.42 -16.95
C PRO A 5 10.50 5.41 -16.80
N LEU A 6 11.05 5.30 -15.59
CA LEU A 6 12.07 4.28 -15.27
C LEU A 6 11.45 2.89 -15.15
N TRP A 7 10.32 2.81 -14.44
CA TRP A 7 9.51 1.63 -14.28
C TRP A 7 8.04 2.02 -14.09
N LEU A 8 7.15 1.04 -14.26
CA LEU A 8 5.72 1.16 -14.00
C LEU A 8 5.24 -0.13 -13.34
N ILE A 9 4.45 0.01 -12.27
CA ILE A 9 3.80 -1.10 -11.58
C ILE A 9 2.31 -0.83 -11.57
N HIS A 10 1.52 -1.83 -11.91
CA HIS A 10 0.06 -1.75 -11.82
C HIS A 10 -0.41 -2.33 -10.48
N ILE A 11 -0.90 -1.45 -9.59
CA ILE A 11 -1.49 -1.82 -8.32
C ILE A 11 -3.00 -2.00 -8.49
N GLY A 12 -3.57 -3.04 -7.87
CA GLY A 12 -5.01 -3.30 -7.91
C GLY A 12 -5.45 -4.18 -9.08
N ARG A 13 -4.54 -4.92 -9.71
CA ARG A 13 -4.94 -5.87 -10.75
C ARG A 13 -5.61 -7.08 -10.12
N GLY A 14 -6.87 -7.35 -10.45
CA GLY A 14 -7.58 -8.50 -9.90
C GLY A 14 -8.04 -8.32 -8.44
N THR A 15 -8.14 -7.06 -7.99
CA THR A 15 -8.95 -6.67 -6.82
C THR A 15 -10.41 -7.00 -7.05
N PHE A 16 -11.07 -7.51 -6.01
CA PHE A 16 -12.51 -7.68 -5.89
C PHE A 16 -13.04 -6.54 -5.04
N GLY A 17 -13.03 -5.32 -5.58
CA GLY A 17 -13.46 -4.13 -4.86
C GLY A 17 -12.61 -2.91 -5.19
N ASP A 18 -12.96 -1.78 -4.57
CA ASP A 18 -12.24 -0.54 -4.77
C ASP A 18 -10.88 -0.58 -4.04
N SER A 19 -9.89 0.07 -4.62
CA SER A 19 -8.59 0.29 -3.99
C SER A 19 -8.04 1.64 -4.40
N THR A 20 -7.44 2.35 -3.46
CA THR A 20 -6.95 3.72 -3.67
C THR A 20 -5.54 3.85 -3.10
N CYS A 21 -4.61 4.41 -3.88
CA CYS A 21 -3.32 4.85 -3.36
C CYS A 21 -3.46 6.29 -2.87
N HIS A 22 -3.04 6.56 -1.64
CA HIS A 22 -3.23 7.88 -1.01
C HIS A 22 -1.95 8.70 -0.98
N ASP A 23 -0.82 8.07 -0.65
CA ASP A 23 0.44 8.79 -0.49
C ASP A 23 1.67 7.92 -0.76
N VAL A 24 2.79 8.58 -1.03
CA VAL A 24 4.08 7.96 -1.36
C VAL A 24 5.23 8.66 -0.65
N ALA A 25 6.20 7.88 -0.16
CA ALA A 25 7.44 8.41 0.41
C ALA A 25 8.65 7.61 -0.10
N VAL A 26 9.85 8.20 0.01
CA VAL A 26 11.10 7.58 -0.47
C VAL A 26 12.14 7.60 0.64
N ASP A 27 12.81 6.48 0.89
CA ASP A 27 13.89 6.40 1.86
C ASP A 27 15.25 6.85 1.30
N SER A 28 16.26 6.97 2.15
CA SER A 28 17.60 7.44 1.78
C SER A 28 18.31 6.55 0.75
N THR A 29 17.84 5.30 0.59
CA THR A 29 18.35 4.34 -0.39
C THR A 29 17.56 4.31 -1.70
N GLY A 30 16.51 5.13 -1.81
CA GLY A 30 15.68 5.25 -3.00
C GLY A 30 14.53 4.26 -3.07
N ASN A 31 14.25 3.49 -2.01
CA ASN A 31 13.08 2.63 -2.02
C ASN A 31 11.81 3.48 -1.90
N VAL A 32 10.78 3.09 -2.63
CA VAL A 32 9.50 3.79 -2.68
C VAL A 32 8.49 3.08 -1.79
N PHE A 33 7.86 3.82 -0.89
CA PHE A 33 6.79 3.32 -0.04
C PHE A 33 5.47 3.90 -0.48
N VAL A 34 4.45 3.06 -0.62
CA VAL A 34 3.09 3.47 -0.97
C VAL A 34 2.15 3.04 0.15
N VAL A 35 1.27 3.94 0.57
CA VAL A 35 0.14 3.64 1.45
C VAL A 35 -1.17 3.87 0.71
N GLY A 36 -2.16 3.04 1.01
CA GLY A 36 -3.47 3.15 0.43
C GLY A 36 -4.49 2.31 1.17
N ASP A 37 -5.69 2.22 0.63
CA ASP A 37 -6.73 1.30 1.08
C ASP A 37 -7.21 0.36 -0.02
N PHE A 38 -7.83 -0.74 0.40
CA PHE A 38 -8.43 -1.72 -0.48
C PHE A 38 -9.60 -2.45 0.18
N VAL A 39 -10.51 -2.96 -0.65
CA VAL A 39 -11.60 -3.85 -0.27
C VAL A 39 -11.29 -5.27 -0.73
N ASP A 40 -11.59 -6.25 0.14
CA ASP A 40 -11.44 -7.70 -0.05
C ASP A 40 -10.03 -8.21 -0.37
N ASN A 41 -9.44 -7.83 -1.49
CA ASN A 41 -8.09 -8.22 -1.85
C ASN A 41 -7.38 -7.17 -2.71
N ILE A 42 -6.05 -7.17 -2.69
CA ILE A 42 -5.21 -6.31 -3.53
C ILE A 42 -3.98 -7.05 -4.05
N VAL A 43 -3.62 -6.79 -5.30
CA VAL A 43 -2.35 -7.22 -5.91
C VAL A 43 -1.46 -5.99 -6.07
N LEU A 44 -0.25 -6.06 -5.51
CA LEU A 44 0.66 -4.91 -5.39
C LEU A 44 1.82 -4.92 -6.39
N ALA A 45 1.97 -6.00 -7.17
CA ALA A 45 2.90 -6.09 -8.29
C ALA A 45 2.43 -7.19 -9.26
N ASP A 46 2.86 -7.13 -10.52
CA ASP A 46 2.39 -8.06 -11.57
C ASP A 46 2.64 -9.54 -11.26
N ASP A 47 3.72 -9.84 -10.52
CA ASP A 47 4.13 -11.20 -10.15
C ASP A 47 3.94 -11.50 -8.65
N ALA A 48 3.18 -10.67 -7.92
CA ALA A 48 2.90 -10.87 -6.50
C ALA A 48 1.58 -11.59 -6.27
N ASP A 49 1.54 -12.42 -5.23
CA ASP A 49 0.29 -12.95 -4.71
C ASP A 49 -0.60 -11.82 -4.18
N ALA A 50 -1.92 -12.01 -4.27
CA ALA A 50 -2.88 -11.07 -3.69
C ALA A 50 -2.81 -11.11 -2.16
N ILE A 51 -2.84 -9.93 -1.54
CA ILE A 51 -3.23 -9.80 -0.13
C ILE A 51 -4.74 -9.90 -0.09
N THR A 52 -5.29 -10.77 0.76
CA THR A 52 -6.73 -10.97 0.89
C THR A 52 -7.13 -10.84 2.36
N THR A 53 -8.23 -10.15 2.62
CA THR A 53 -8.80 -9.95 3.96
C THR A 53 -9.79 -11.07 4.29
N SER A 54 -10.01 -11.29 5.58
CA SER A 54 -10.91 -12.33 6.09
C SER A 54 -12.39 -11.91 6.03
N VAL A 55 -12.66 -10.61 6.09
CA VAL A 55 -14.01 -10.03 6.10
C VAL A 55 -14.31 -9.34 4.78
N SER A 56 -15.35 -9.81 4.09
CA SER A 56 -15.76 -9.24 2.81
C SER A 56 -16.47 -7.89 2.99
N GLY A 57 -16.15 -6.93 2.12
CA GLY A 57 -16.64 -5.56 2.12
C GLY A 57 -15.89 -4.63 3.08
N ALA A 58 -14.98 -5.14 3.90
CA ALA A 58 -14.20 -4.34 4.83
C ALA A 58 -13.06 -3.60 4.12
N ILE A 59 -12.93 -2.30 4.42
CA ILE A 59 -11.84 -1.47 3.90
C ILE A 59 -10.63 -1.64 4.83
N ASN A 60 -9.50 -1.98 4.25
CA ASN A 60 -8.24 -2.22 4.95
C ASN A 60 -7.14 -1.34 4.38
N VAL A 61 -6.17 -0.94 5.21
CA VAL A 61 -4.98 -0.23 4.74
C VAL A 61 -3.99 -1.21 4.16
N PHE A 62 -3.31 -0.87 3.08
CA PHE A 62 -2.09 -1.56 2.65
C PHE A 62 -0.87 -0.64 2.72
N VAL A 63 0.30 -1.26 2.89
CA VAL A 63 1.60 -0.62 2.79
C VAL A 63 2.46 -1.50 1.90
N ALA A 64 3.07 -0.91 0.87
CA ALA A 64 3.98 -1.58 -0.03
C ALA A 64 5.31 -0.84 -0.08
N LYS A 65 6.43 -1.58 -0.13
CA LYS A 65 7.76 -1.05 -0.37
C LYS A 65 8.33 -1.64 -1.65
N TYR A 66 8.82 -0.78 -2.53
CA TYR A 66 9.45 -1.13 -3.79
C TYR A 66 10.92 -0.72 -3.79
N SER A 67 11.78 -1.50 -4.45
CA SER A 67 13.17 -1.13 -4.72
C SER A 67 13.23 0.08 -5.66
N PRO A 68 14.39 0.76 -5.77
CA PRO A 68 14.59 1.81 -6.79
C PRO A 68 14.31 1.33 -8.22
N GLU A 69 14.47 0.03 -8.48
CA GLU A 69 14.22 -0.63 -9.75
C GLU A 69 12.75 -1.05 -9.97
N GLY A 70 11.88 -0.86 -8.97
CA GLY A 70 10.46 -1.19 -9.06
C GLY A 70 10.10 -2.62 -8.63
N GLU A 71 10.97 -3.33 -7.92
CA GLU A 71 10.67 -4.66 -7.39
C GLU A 71 9.94 -4.55 -6.05
N LEU A 72 8.84 -5.30 -5.84
CA LEU A 72 8.16 -5.33 -4.55
C LEU A 72 9.05 -6.04 -3.50
N LEU A 73 9.55 -5.29 -2.52
CA LEU A 73 10.42 -5.77 -1.46
C LEU A 73 9.62 -6.31 -0.26
N PHE A 74 8.54 -5.61 0.13
CA PHE A 74 7.60 -6.10 1.11
C PHE A 74 6.23 -5.47 0.94
N SER A 75 5.22 -6.15 1.46
CA SER A 75 3.90 -5.56 1.67
C SER A 75 3.29 -6.04 3.00
N LYS A 76 2.39 -5.21 3.55
CA LYS A 76 1.55 -5.54 4.71
C LYS A 76 0.19 -4.89 4.54
N HIS A 77 -0.82 -5.43 5.21
CA HIS A 77 -2.08 -4.73 5.43
C HIS A 77 -2.31 -4.47 6.92
N LEU A 78 -3.13 -3.46 7.20
CA LEU A 78 -3.61 -3.12 8.53
C LEU A 78 -5.13 -3.07 8.46
N GLY A 79 -5.75 -3.96 9.20
CA GLY A 79 -7.15 -3.94 9.57
C GLY A 79 -7.44 -5.12 10.47
N ASP A 80 -8.71 -5.35 10.77
CA ASP A 80 -9.14 -6.39 11.70
C ASP A 80 -10.08 -7.43 11.09
N ASP A 81 -10.24 -8.52 11.82
CA ASP A 81 -11.17 -9.60 11.49
C ASP A 81 -12.61 -9.30 11.95
N GLU A 82 -12.87 -8.08 12.46
CA GLU A 82 -14.18 -7.64 12.95
C GLU A 82 -14.97 -6.89 11.85
N GLY A 83 -14.28 -6.43 10.81
CA GLY A 83 -14.87 -5.80 9.64
C GLY A 83 -15.00 -4.28 9.76
N TRP A 84 -14.26 -3.67 10.68
CA TRP A 84 -14.19 -2.21 10.76
C TRP A 84 -13.45 -1.64 9.55
N PHE A 85 -13.72 -0.37 9.24
CA PHE A 85 -13.08 0.29 8.12
C PHE A 85 -11.82 0.99 8.58
N HIS A 86 -10.72 0.75 7.86
CA HIS A 86 -9.42 1.35 8.12
C HIS A 86 -8.93 2.07 6.87
N PHE A 87 -8.58 3.35 7.03
CA PHE A 87 -8.12 4.19 5.94
C PHE A 87 -6.71 4.70 6.21
N GLY A 88 -5.79 4.44 5.28
CA GLY A 88 -4.40 4.89 5.36
C GLY A 88 -4.23 6.19 4.59
N ASN A 89 -4.01 7.31 5.26
CA ASN A 89 -4.11 8.63 4.65
C ASN A 89 -2.77 9.22 4.20
N ALA A 90 -1.70 8.97 4.95
CA ALA A 90 -0.40 9.59 4.66
C ALA A 90 0.76 8.72 5.15
N ILE A 91 1.90 8.84 4.47
CA ILE A 91 3.15 8.14 4.80
C ILE A 91 4.33 9.11 4.71
N THR A 92 5.25 9.02 5.67
CA THR A 92 6.50 9.78 5.64
C THR A 92 7.67 8.93 6.09
N VAL A 93 8.87 9.31 5.64
CA VAL A 93 10.13 8.69 6.02
C VAL A 93 11.02 9.77 6.62
N ASP A 94 11.52 9.53 7.83
CA ASP A 94 12.44 10.46 8.50
C ASP A 94 13.90 10.27 8.04
N PHE A 95 14.82 11.11 8.54
CA PHE A 95 16.24 11.04 8.17
C PHE A 95 16.95 9.74 8.61
N PHE A 96 16.37 8.97 9.51
CA PHE A 96 16.89 7.69 9.97
C PHE A 96 16.20 6.50 9.27
N ASP A 97 15.46 6.77 8.18
CA ASP A 97 14.67 5.80 7.42
C ASP A 97 13.55 5.12 8.24
N ASN A 98 13.06 5.78 9.30
CA ASN A 98 11.86 5.32 9.99
C ASN A 98 10.62 5.73 9.20
N VAL A 99 9.69 4.79 9.04
CA VAL A 99 8.43 5.00 8.33
C VAL A 99 7.33 5.32 9.33
N LEU A 100 6.64 6.45 9.13
CA LEU A 100 5.46 6.83 9.89
C LEU A 100 4.25 6.84 8.95
N ILE A 101 3.17 6.19 9.38
CA ILE A 101 1.90 6.13 8.64
C ILE A 101 0.80 6.65 9.56
N THR A 102 -0.09 7.44 8.99
CA THR A 102 -1.27 7.95 9.70
C THR A 102 -2.54 7.62 8.93
N GLY A 103 -3.65 7.54 9.64
CA GLY A 103 -4.91 7.05 9.12
C GLY A 103 -6.01 7.12 10.17
N GLU A 104 -7.15 6.53 9.83
CA GLU A 104 -8.31 6.43 10.72
C GLU A 104 -8.89 5.02 10.72
N THR A 105 -9.53 4.68 11.83
CA THR A 105 -10.27 3.43 12.02
C THR A 105 -11.66 3.81 12.52
N ASP A 106 -12.70 3.31 11.84
CA ASP A 106 -14.07 3.42 12.30
C ASP A 106 -14.42 2.21 13.16
N GLY A 107 -14.02 2.18 14.44
CA GLY A 107 -14.32 1.07 15.36
C GLY A 107 -13.82 1.32 16.79
N PHE A 108 -14.63 0.94 17.79
CA PHE A 108 -14.30 0.93 19.24
C PHE A 108 -14.94 -0.27 19.95
#